data_AF-A0A7C1T6D0-F1
#
_entry.id   AF-A0A7C1T6D0-F1
#
_cell.length_a   1.000
_cell.length_b   1.000
_cell.length_c   1.000
_cell.angle_alpha   90.00
_cell.angle_beta   90.00
_cell.angle_gamma   90.00
#
_symmetry.space_group_name_H-M   'P 1'
#
loop_
_entity.id
_entity.type
_entity.pdbx_description
1 polymer ?
#
loop_
_entity_poly.entity_id
_entity_poly.type
_entity_poly.pdbx_seq_one_letter_code
_entity_poly.pdbx_strand_id
1 'polypeptide(L)'
;PIVAITPLESTLYQLSLVWGIKSVLVPEFEDDFLETVRKGDRALIEMGFVKDGDLVIVSAGIPAARAGGTNAMKLHIVGENAKS
;
A
#
# COMPACT_ATOMS: atom_id res chain seq x y z
N PRO A 1 -6.65 -10.52 5.10
CA PRO A 1 -7.08 -9.15 5.51
C PRO A 1 -6.77 -8.20 4.35
N ILE A 2 -7.60 -7.18 4.10
CA ILE A 2 -7.33 -6.19 3.05
C ILE A 2 -6.97 -4.87 3.72
N VAL A 3 -5.80 -4.33 3.37
CA VAL A 3 -5.32 -3.04 3.86
C VAL A 3 -5.26 -2.07 2.69
N ALA A 4 -5.91 -0.93 2.83
CA ALA A 4 -5.92 0.12 1.83
C ALA A 4 -5.11 1.31 2.31
N ILE A 5 -4.05 1.63 1.60
CA ILE A 5 -3.18 2.76 1.92
C ILE A 5 -3.59 3.95 1.07
N THR A 6 -3.69 5.13 1.67
CA THR A 6 -4.04 6.35 0.95
C THR A 6 -3.32 7.57 1.53
N PRO A 7 -2.96 8.57 0.70
CA PRO A 7 -2.46 9.85 1.19
C PRO A 7 -3.57 10.84 1.56
N LEU A 8 -4.84 10.52 1.25
CA LEU A 8 -5.96 11.44 1.41
C LEU A 8 -6.82 11.05 2.61
N GLU A 9 -6.97 11.99 3.54
CA GLU A 9 -7.79 11.78 4.75
C GLU A 9 -9.27 11.55 4.42
N SER A 10 -9.80 12.22 3.40
CA SER A 10 -11.17 11.99 2.91
C SER A 10 -11.36 10.54 2.43
N THR A 11 -10.39 10.00 1.68
CA THR A 11 -10.40 8.61 1.22
C THR A 11 -10.26 7.63 2.38
N LEU A 12 -9.43 7.94 3.38
CA LEU A 12 -9.30 7.13 4.60
C LEU A 12 -10.67 6.95 5.29
N TYR A 13 -11.39 8.05 5.51
CA TYR A 13 -12.70 8.01 6.16
C TYR A 13 -13.75 7.26 5.32
N GLN A 14 -13.74 7.44 4.00
CA GLN A 14 -14.63 6.69 3.12
C GLN A 14 -14.36 5.18 3.17
N LEU A 15 -13.09 4.78 3.13
CA LEU A 15 -12.69 3.37 3.16
C LEU A 15 -12.91 2.70 4.52
N SER A 16 -12.92 3.48 5.60
CA SER A 16 -13.24 3.00 6.95
C SER A 16 -14.67 2.45 7.06
N LEU A 17 -15.57 2.85 6.15
CA LEU A 17 -16.95 2.35 6.08
C LEU A 17 -17.09 1.10 5.19
N VAL A 18 -16.04 0.73 4.45
CA VAL A 18 -16.07 -0.42 3.54
C VAL A 18 -15.78 -1.70 4.33
N TRP A 19 -16.69 -2.66 4.22
CA TRP A 19 -16.57 -3.93 4.92
C TRP A 19 -15.27 -4.66 4.55
N GLY A 20 -14.55 -5.13 5.58
CA GLY A 20 -13.33 -5.93 5.40
C GLY A 20 -12.07 -5.13 5.07
N ILE A 21 -12.15 -3.80 4.94
CA ILE A 21 -11.01 -2.93 4.69
C ILE A 21 -10.45 -2.37 6.01
N LYS A 22 -9.13 -2.41 6.16
CA LYS A 22 -8.39 -1.57 7.11
C LYS A 22 -7.73 -0.45 6.34
N SER A 23 -8.19 0.78 6.53
CA SER A 23 -7.64 1.94 5.84
C SER A 23 -6.49 2.55 6.65
N VAL A 24 -5.39 2.89 5.99
CA VAL A 24 -4.18 3.44 6.60
C VAL A 24 -3.79 4.73 5.87
N LEU A 25 -3.53 5.79 6.64
CA LEU A 25 -3.07 7.06 6.10
C LEU A 25 -1.55 7.03 6.04
N VAL A 26 -1.00 7.13 4.82
CA VAL A 26 0.43 7.32 4.59
C VAL A 26 0.60 8.58 3.77
N PRO A 27 1.00 9.70 4.38
CA PRO A 27 1.29 10.92 3.64
C PRO A 27 2.49 10.65 2.71
N GLU A 28 2.47 11.25 1.51
CA GLU A 28 3.56 11.21 0.50
C GLU A 28 3.69 9.90 -0.30
N PHE A 29 2.87 9.79 -1.35
CA PHE A 29 3.06 8.82 -2.43
C PHE A 29 3.92 9.43 -3.53
N GLU A 30 4.89 8.66 -4.01
CA GLU A 30 5.74 9.07 -5.13
C GLU A 30 5.22 8.49 -6.45
N ASP A 31 5.68 9.03 -7.58
CA ASP A 31 5.35 8.47 -8.90
C ASP A 31 5.95 7.05 -9.08
N ASP A 32 7.06 6.76 -8.40
CA ASP A 32 7.69 5.43 -8.42
C ASP A 32 6.90 4.41 -7.58
N PHE A 33 6.44 3.36 -8.27
CA PHE A 33 5.65 2.29 -7.69
C PHE A 33 6.43 1.46 -6.65
N LEU A 34 7.70 1.14 -6.88
CA LEU A 34 8.50 0.34 -5.96
C LEU A 34 8.83 1.12 -4.69
N GLU A 35 9.10 2.42 -4.80
CA GLU A 35 9.26 3.30 -3.65
C GLU A 35 7.99 3.38 -2.80
N THR A 36 6.83 3.53 -3.47
CA THR A 36 5.52 3.48 -2.81
C THR A 36 5.30 2.17 -2.06
N VAL A 37 5.64 1.03 -2.65
CA VAL A 37 5.53 -0.27 -1.99
C VAL A 37 6.44 -0.34 -0.76
N ARG A 38 7.69 0.12 -0.85
CA ARG A 38 8.61 0.13 0.29
C ARG A 38 8.13 1.03 1.44
N LYS A 39 7.60 2.21 1.13
CA LYS A 39 6.99 3.11 2.12
C LYS A 39 5.77 2.44 2.77
N GLY A 40 4.93 1.79 1.97
CA GLY A 40 3.80 1.00 2.44
C GLY A 40 4.21 -0.11 3.39
N ASP A 41 5.20 -0.94 3.01
CA ASP A 41 5.73 -2.02 3.85
C ASP A 41 6.15 -1.51 5.23
N ARG A 42 6.96 -0.45 5.29
CA ARG A 42 7.40 0.13 6.57
C ARG A 42 6.23 0.55 7.45
N ALA A 43 5.27 1.29 6.89
CA ALA A 43 4.09 1.74 7.64
C ALA A 43 3.25 0.55 8.14
N LEU A 44 3.07 -0.48 7.32
CA LEU A 44 2.30 -1.66 7.68
C LEU A 44 2.99 -2.51 8.75
N ILE A 45 4.32 -2.60 8.74
CA ILE A 45 5.11 -3.27 9.77
C ILE A 45 4.99 -2.51 11.10
N GLU A 46 5.18 -1.19 11.09
CA GLU A 46 5.09 -0.33 12.29
C GLU A 46 3.72 -0.40 12.96
N MET A 47 2.65 -0.51 12.16
CA MET A 47 1.28 -0.67 12.64
C MET A 47 0.91 -2.11 13.01
N GLY A 48 1.80 -3.07 12.78
CA GLY A 48 1.60 -4.49 13.11
C GLY A 48 0.63 -5.23 12.18
N PHE A 49 0.40 -4.74 10.96
CA PHE A 49 -0.45 -5.41 9.97
C PHE A 49 0.26 -6.55 9.25
N VAL A 50 1.57 -6.43 9.06
CA VAL A 50 2.45 -7.42 8.39
C VAL A 50 3.79 -7.50 9.11
N LYS A 51 4.61 -8.50 8.76
CA LYS A 51 5.98 -8.68 9.22
C LYS A 51 6.90 -8.95 8.04
N ASP A 52 8.21 -8.73 8.24
CA ASP A 52 9.22 -9.11 7.25
C ASP A 52 9.08 -10.60 6.87
N GLY A 53 9.11 -10.87 5.56
CA GLY A 53 8.93 -12.22 5.01
C GLY A 53 7.48 -12.63 4.71
N ASP A 54 6.48 -11.82 5.09
CA ASP A 54 5.09 -12.09 4.72
C ASP A 54 4.89 -11.99 3.20
N LEU A 55 4.14 -12.95 2.64
CA LEU A 55 3.74 -12.94 1.23
C LEU A 55 2.44 -12.15 1.06
N VAL A 56 2.49 -11.05 0.30
CA VAL A 56 1.34 -10.17 0.07
C VAL A 56 1.09 -9.96 -1.42
N ILE A 57 -0.16 -9.59 -1.74
CA ILE A 57 -0.52 -9.10 -3.07
C ILE A 57 -0.70 -7.59 -2.95
N VAL A 58 0.10 -6.85 -3.73
CA VAL A 58 -0.07 -5.41 -3.89
C VAL A 58 -0.90 -5.16 -5.13
N SER A 59 -1.93 -4.32 -5.02
CA SER A 59 -2.69 -3.82 -6.16
C SER A 59 -2.73 -2.29 -6.12
N ALA A 60 -2.42 -1.65 -7.25
CA ALA A 60 -2.34 -0.20 -7.36
C ALA A 60 -2.62 0.27 -8.81
N GLY A 61 -2.77 1.58 -8.98
CA GLY A 61 -2.59 2.24 -10.27
C GLY A 61 -1.14 2.73 -10.39
N ILE A 62 -0.53 2.59 -11.56
CA ILE A 62 0.79 3.18 -11.88
C ILE A 62 0.59 4.22 -12.97
N PRO A 63 1.08 5.46 -12.82
CA PRO A 63 1.82 5.99 -11.65
C PRO A 63 0.95 6.09 -10.38
N ALA A 64 1.53 5.81 -9.21
CA ALA A 64 0.79 5.66 -7.94
C ALA A 64 0.11 6.95 -7.45
N ALA A 65 0.64 8.12 -7.84
CA ALA A 65 0.12 9.42 -7.43
C ALA A 65 -0.99 9.99 -8.33
N ARG A 66 -1.40 9.29 -9.41
CA ARG A 66 -2.41 9.77 -10.35
C ARG A 66 -3.68 8.92 -10.34
N ALA A 67 -4.83 9.57 -10.20
CA ALA A 67 -6.11 8.92 -10.38
C ALA A 67 -6.29 8.51 -11.86
N GLY A 68 -6.31 7.20 -12.11
CA GLY A 68 -6.46 6.64 -13.47
C GLY A 68 -6.96 5.19 -13.51
N GLY A 69 -7.33 4.64 -12.34
CA GLY A 69 -7.76 3.25 -12.18
C GLY A 69 -6.64 2.31 -11.71
N THR A 70 -7.05 1.15 -11.19
CA THR A 70 -6.15 0.08 -10.75
C THR A 70 -5.69 -0.72 -11.97
N ASN A 71 -4.39 -0.67 -12.29
CA ASN A 71 -3.83 -1.30 -13.50
C ASN A 71 -2.61 -2.20 -13.22
N ALA A 72 -2.19 -2.33 -11.96
CA ALA A 72 -1.04 -3.13 -11.57
C ALA A 72 -1.38 -4.07 -10.41
N MET A 73 -0.81 -5.27 -10.47
CA MET A 73 -0.82 -6.25 -9.39
C MET A 73 0.54 -6.94 -9.30
N LYS A 74 1.07 -7.08 -8.09
CA LYS A 74 2.38 -7.70 -7.83
C LYS A 74 2.29 -8.65 -6.63
N LEU A 75 2.77 -9.88 -6.79
CA LEU A 75 3.10 -10.74 -5.66
C LEU A 75 4.43 -10.25 -5.06
N HIS A 76 4.44 -9.97 -3.76
CA HIS A 76 5.53 -9.26 -3.10
C HIS A 76 5.82 -9.89 -1.73
N ILE A 77 7.11 -10.03 -1.40
CA ILE A 77 7.53 -10.43 -0.05
C ILE A 77 7.86 -9.15 0.72
N VAL A 78 7.19 -8.94 1.85
CA VAL A 78 7.41 -7.77 2.71
C VAL A 78 8.86 -7.73 3.18
N GLY A 79 9.50 -6.56 3.04
CA GLY A 79 10.91 -6.37 3.40
C GLY A 79 11.90 -6.89 2.35
N GLU A 80 11.44 -7.41 1.20
CA GLU A 80 12.32 -7.80 0.10
C GLU A 80 12.95 -6.57 -0.55
N ASN A 81 14.23 -6.35 -0.23
CA ASN A 81 15.09 -5.51 -1.05
C ASN A 81 15.35 -6.26 -2.35
N ALA A 82 14.91 -5.69 -3.48
CA ALA A 82 15.38 -6.13 -4.79
C ALA A 82 16.91 -6.17 -4.73
N LYS A 83 17.48 -7.38 -4.67
CA LYS A 83 18.92 -7.59 -4.70
C LYS A 83 19.44 -6.89 -5.95
N SER A 84 20.21 -5.84 -5.76
CA SER A 84 21.22 -5.38 -6.71
C SER A 84 22.56 -5.96 -6.31
#